data_AF-W6LDX6-F1
#
_entry.id   AF-W6LDX6-F1
#
_cell.length_a   1.000
_cell.length_b   1.000
_cell.length_c   1.000
_cell.angle_alpha   90.00
_cell.angle_beta   90.00
_cell.angle_gamma   90.00
#
_symmetry.space_group_name_H-M   'P 1'
#
loop_
_entity.id
_entity.type
_entity.pdbx_description
1 polymer ?
#
loop_
_entity_poly.entity_id
_entity_poly.type
_entity_poly.pdbx_seq_one_letter_code
_entity_poly.pdbx_strand_id
1 'polypeptide(L)' 'MTLKDGEIFCTSPHESNFWCLLNEFLDTTILLFGIMGMFDSRMMPVDTDTLLAVGLLIVTISVSLGTNSEFSMNTA' A
#
# COMPACT_ATOMS: atom_id res chain seq x y z
N MET A 1 24.79 -10.87 6.06
CA MET A 1 24.83 -9.55 6.73
C MET A 1 23.42 -9.00 6.67
N THR A 2 22.67 -9.15 7.75
CA THR A 2 21.32 -8.58 7.90
C THR A 2 21.50 -7.10 8.20
N LEU A 3 21.22 -6.25 7.21
CA LEU A 3 21.25 -4.79 7.34
C LEU A 3 20.04 -4.35 8.18
N LYS A 4 20.11 -4.50 9.50
CA LYS A 4 19.06 -4.02 10.43
C LYS A 4 18.74 -2.53 10.29
N ASP A 5 19.66 -1.74 9.73
CA ASP A 5 19.47 -0.31 9.53
C ASP A 5 18.87 0.04 8.15
N GLY A 6 18.81 -0.93 7.22
CA GLY A 6 18.26 -0.72 5.87
C GLY A 6 16.73 -0.70 5.84
N GLU A 7 16.10 -1.47 6.74
CA GLU A 7 14.63 -1.59 6.89
C GLU A 7 13.94 -0.27 7.29
N ILE A 8 14.71 0.73 7.76
CA ILE A 8 14.19 2.07 8.08
C ILE A 8 13.93 2.88 6.80
N PHE A 9 14.67 2.61 5.72
CA PHE A 9 14.64 3.39 4.48
C PHE A 9 13.92 2.66 3.34
N CYS A 10 13.97 1.33 3.33
CA CYS A 10 13.33 0.50 2.33
C CYS A 10 12.73 -0.75 2.96
N THR A 11 11.70 -1.30 2.30
CA THR A 11 11.03 -2.51 2.74
C THR A 11 11.86 -3.75 2.46
N SER A 12 11.77 -4.74 3.34
CA SER A 12 12.44 -6.03 3.20
C SER A 12 11.43 -7.18 3.10
N PRO A 13 11.67 -8.17 2.22
CA PRO A 13 10.76 -9.30 2.08
C PRO A 13 10.85 -10.21 3.31
N HIS A 14 9.69 -10.53 3.89
CA HIS A 14 9.60 -11.53 4.97
C HIS A 14 9.48 -12.95 4.42
N GLU A 15 8.94 -13.08 3.20
CA GLU A 15 8.58 -14.34 2.54
C GLU A 15 9.35 -14.52 1.22
N SER A 16 9.02 -15.59 0.47
CA SER A 16 9.61 -15.81 -0.85
C SER A 16 9.28 -14.66 -1.81
N ASN A 17 10.24 -14.33 -2.68
CA ASN A 17 10.11 -13.24 -3.66
C ASN A 17 8.83 -13.33 -4.51
N PHE A 18 8.37 -14.55 -4.82
CA PHE A 18 7.15 -14.75 -5.61
C PHE A 18 5.90 -14.32 -4.83
N TRP A 19 5.83 -14.67 -3.53
CA TRP A 19 4.72 -14.27 -2.67
C TRP A 19 4.75 -12.77 -2.39
N CYS A 20 5.93 -12.19 -2.15
CA CYS A 20 6.08 -10.75 -1.97
C CYS A 20 5.66 -9.98 -3.24
N LEU A 21 5.98 -10.48 -4.44
CA LEU A 21 5.56 -9.86 -5.70
C LEU A 21 4.04 -9.89 -5.87
N LEU A 22 3.39 -11.01 -5.55
CA LEU A 22 1.92 -11.11 -5.60
C LEU A 22 1.27 -10.19 -4.57
N ASN A 23 1.86 -10.08 -3.37
CA ASN A 23 1.37 -9.20 -2.31
C ASN A 23 1.47 -7.73 -2.73
N GLU A 24 2.64 -7.28 -3.20
CA GLU A 24 2.83 -5.90 -3.69
C GLU A 24 1.93 -5.58 -4.89
N PHE A 25 1.72 -6.53 -5.80
CA PHE A 25 0.80 -6.36 -6.93
C PHE A 25 -0.64 -6.15 -6.44
N LEU A 26 -1.09 -6.95 -5.48
CA LEU A 26 -2.44 -6.88 -4.94
C LEU A 26 -2.65 -5.60 -4.10
N ASP A 27 -1.69 -5.26 -3.23
CA ASP A 27 -1.70 -4.04 -2.41
C ASP A 27 -1.76 -2.78 -3.27
N THR A 28 -0.89 -2.69 -4.27
CA THR A 28 -0.85 -1.56 -5.21
C THR A 28 -2.13 -1.48 -6.05
N THR A 29 -2.70 -2.63 -6.41
CA THR A 29 -3.99 -2.68 -7.13
C THR A 29 -5.11 -2.12 -6.24
N ILE A 30 -5.23 -2.56 -5.00
CA ILE A 30 -6.24 -2.07 -4.05
C ILE A 30 -6.07 -0.55 -3.83
N LEU A 31 -4.83 -0.08 -3.66
CA LEU A 31 -4.52 1.33 -3.51
C LEU A 31 -4.99 2.14 -4.73
N LEU A 32 -4.64 1.71 -5.94
CA LEU A 32 -5.03 2.40 -7.17
C LEU A 32 -6.54 2.40 -7.39
N PHE A 33 -7.22 1.26 -7.21
CA PHE A 33 -8.68 1.18 -7.34
C PHE A 33 -9.40 2.02 -6.28
N GLY A 34 -8.89 2.03 -5.03
CA GLY A 34 -9.41 2.86 -3.96
C GLY A 34 -9.30 4.34 -4.27
N ILE A 35 -8.12 4.79 -4.72
CA ILE A 35 -7.90 6.19 -5.12
C ILE A 35 -8.78 6.56 -6.30
N MET A 36 -8.80 5.75 -7.38
CA MET A 36 -9.65 6.02 -8.54
C MET A 36 -11.13 6.10 -8.15
N GLY A 37 -11.62 5.22 -7.27
CA GLY A 37 -13.00 5.26 -6.81
C GLY A 37 -13.34 6.47 -5.94
N MET A 38 -12.40 6.94 -5.11
CA MET A 38 -12.58 8.13 -4.27
C MET A 38 -12.65 9.44 -5.08
N PHE A 39 -11.99 9.49 -6.24
CA PHE A 39 -11.92 10.67 -7.10
C PHE A 39 -12.80 10.59 -8.36
N ASP A 40 -13.48 9.47 -8.62
CA ASP A 40 -14.41 9.36 -9.75
C ASP A 40 -15.74 10.05 -9.44
N SER A 41 -16.05 11.08 -10.22
CA SER A 41 -17.33 11.82 -10.20
C SER A 41 -18.59 10.96 -10.42
N ARG A 42 -18.43 9.75 -10.98
CA ARG A 42 -19.54 8.80 -11.20
C ARG A 42 -19.80 7.90 -10.00
N MET A 43 -18.91 7.91 -9.01
CA MET A 43 -19.07 7.20 -7.74
C MET A 43 -19.61 8.17 -6.67
N MET A 44 -19.43 7.85 -5.39
CA MET A 44 -19.64 8.78 -4.28
C MET A 44 -18.28 9.42 -3.98
N PRO A 45 -17.90 10.53 -4.66
CA PRO A 45 -16.61 11.14 -4.47
C PRO A 45 -16.49 11.72 -3.06
N VAL A 46 -15.26 11.73 -2.56
CA VAL A 46 -14.94 12.36 -1.28
C VAL A 46 -14.76 13.86 -1.52
N ASP A 47 -15.80 14.65 -1.22
CA ASP A 47 -15.79 16.11 -1.46
C ASP A 47 -15.00 16.89 -0.40
N THR A 48 -14.80 16.30 0.79
CA THR A 48 -14.08 16.91 1.92
C THR A 48 -13.08 15.91 2.50
N ASP A 49 -11.94 16.40 2.97
CA ASP A 49 -10.92 15.60 3.66
C ASP A 49 -10.32 14.43 2.84
N THR A 50 -10.15 14.62 1.53
CA THR A 50 -9.57 13.63 0.60
C THR A 50 -8.22 13.08 1.07
N LEU A 51 -7.36 13.91 1.66
CA LEU A 51 -6.08 13.49 2.22
C LEU A 51 -6.24 12.51 3.40
N LEU A 52 -7.24 12.74 4.26
CA LEU A 52 -7.52 11.84 5.39
C LEU A 52 -8.08 10.51 4.89
N ALA A 53 -8.95 10.53 3.89
CA ALA A 53 -9.50 9.31 3.28
C ALA A 53 -8.40 8.44 2.65
N VAL A 54 -7.48 9.06 1.88
CA VAL A 54 -6.32 8.36 1.30
C VAL A 54 -5.37 7.85 2.39
N GLY A 55 -5.10 8.66 3.43
CA GLY A 55 -4.27 8.23 4.56
C GLY A 55 -4.85 7.03 5.30
N LEU A 56 -6.16 7.02 5.53
CA LEU A 56 -6.85 5.91 6.20
C LEU A 56 -6.89 4.65 5.33
N LEU A 57 -6.99 4.79 4.01
CA LEU A 57 -6.85 3.68 3.07
C LEU A 57 -5.47 3.03 3.19
N ILE A 58 -4.40 3.83 3.18
CA ILE A 58 -3.02 3.32 3.32
C ILE A 58 -2.85 2.57 4.64
N VAL A 59 -3.30 3.15 5.76
CA VAL A 59 -3.23 2.50 7.09
C VAL A 59 -3.99 1.16 7.08
N THR A 60 -5.16 1.12 6.45
CA THR A 60 -5.97 -0.11 6.38
C THR A 60 -5.25 -1.21 5.60
N ILE A 61 -4.57 -0.85 4.50
CA ILE A 61 -3.77 -1.80 3.71
C ILE A 61 -2.57 -2.29 4.54
N SER A 62 -1.82 -1.38 5.19
CA SER A 62 -0.68 -1.73 6.02
C SER A 62 -1.03 -2.70 7.16
N VAL A 63 -2.16 -2.50 7.85
CA VAL A 63 -2.60 -3.38 8.94
C VAL A 63 -3.09 -4.74 8.44
N SER A 64 -3.71 -4.78 7.25
CA SER A 64 -4.33 -6.00 6.74
C SER A 64 -3.36 -6.90 5.96
N LEU A 65 -2.43 -6.31 5.21
CA LEU A 65 -1.62 -6.99 4.20
C LEU A 65 -0.11 -6.70 4.31
N GLY A 66 0.30 -5.82 5.22
CA GLY A 66 1.68 -5.35 5.33
C GLY A 66 2.71 -6.35 5.86
N THR A 67 2.31 -7.56 6.25
CA THR A 67 3.22 -8.51 6.92
C THR A 67 4.20 -9.22 5.98
N ASN A 68 3.90 -9.30 4.68
CA ASN A 68 4.69 -10.13 3.75
C ASN A 68 5.77 -9.33 3.00
N SER A 69 5.46 -8.10 2.58
CA SER A 69 6.33 -7.22 1.78
C SER A 69 6.52 -5.83 2.37
N GLU A 70 5.97 -5.58 3.57
CA GLU A 70 6.03 -4.29 4.26
C GLU A 70 5.47 -3.10 3.44
N PHE A 71 4.50 -3.39 2.56
CA PHE A 71 3.64 -2.41 1.88
C PHE A 71 4.42 -1.31 1.11
N SER A 72 5.38 -1.70 0.28
CA SER A 72 6.21 -0.76 -0.50
C SER A 72 5.34 0.15 -1.36
N MET A 73 4.36 -0.40 -2.09
CA MET A 73 3.26 0.25 -2.86
C MET A 73 3.62 1.42 -3.80
N ASN A 74 4.86 1.89 -3.78
CA ASN A 74 5.42 3.01 -4.49
C ASN A 74 6.87 2.64 -4.86
N THR A 75 7.23 2.90 -6.11
CA THR A 75 8.56 2.60 -6.66
C THR A 75 9.54 3.76 -6.56
N ALA A 76 9.06 4.98 -6.25
CA ALA A 76 9.85 6.21 -6.18
C ALA A 76 10.49 6.45 -4.81
#